data_AF-A0A9Q0WAR5-F1
#
_entry.id   AF-A0A9Q0WAR5-F1
#
_cell.length_a   1.000
_cell.length_b   1.000
_cell.length_c   1.000
_cell.angle_alpha   90.00
_cell.angle_beta   90.00
_cell.angle_gamma   90.00
#
_symmetry.space_group_name_H-M   'P 1'
#
loop_
_entity.id
_entity.type
_entity.pdbx_description
1 polymer ?
#
loop_
_entity_poly.entity_id
_entity_poly.type
_entity_poly.pdbx_seq_one_letter_code
_entity_poly.pdbx_strand_id
1 'polypeptide(L)'
;MEAKQKLTLACPALTLSILQELGVATEIFNLWFQMLQQVKRSGVRTNFRREHDKKVCCLGLTSLLALPVDQLPGEALERIFRATLDLLVQYKDQLAEAAEEEAVDLDDMDGFQTDDDGDGSDKEMGVDAEDGDEADSIKLHRLAAQL
;
A
#
# COMPACT_ATOMS: atom_id res chain seq x y z
N MET A 1 8.42 -17.86 -28.86
CA MET A 1 8.46 -16.52 -28.22
C MET A 1 7.74 -16.48 -26.85
N GLU A 2 7.36 -17.62 -26.24
CA GLU A 2 6.54 -17.63 -25.01
C GLU A 2 7.32 -17.76 -23.70
N ALA A 3 8.62 -18.00 -23.74
CA ALA A 3 9.40 -18.31 -22.52
C ALA A 3 9.82 -17.08 -21.70
N LYS A 4 9.72 -15.87 -22.25
CA LYS A 4 10.22 -14.64 -21.58
C LYS A 4 9.17 -13.86 -20.78
N GLN A 5 7.88 -14.18 -20.92
CA GLN A 5 6.81 -13.50 -20.17
C GLN A 5 6.47 -14.15 -18.82
N LYS A 6 6.99 -15.34 -18.52
CA LYS A 6 6.65 -16.07 -17.28
C LYS A 6 7.42 -15.62 -16.04
N LEU A 7 8.42 -14.76 -16.15
CA LEU A 7 9.34 -14.47 -15.04
C LEU A 7 9.25 -13.04 -14.46
N THR A 8 8.16 -12.32 -14.66
CA THR A 8 8.05 -10.98 -14.08
C THR A 8 6.64 -10.66 -13.59
N LEU A 9 6.11 -11.56 -12.77
CA LEU A 9 5.04 -11.24 -11.85
C LEU A 9 5.24 -12.16 -10.64
N ALA A 10 5.40 -11.58 -9.45
CA ALA A 10 5.51 -12.30 -8.18
C ALA A 10 4.53 -13.47 -8.16
N CYS A 11 5.02 -14.73 -8.19
CA CYS A 11 4.31 -15.93 -8.64
C CYS A 11 2.91 -16.12 -8.01
N PRO A 12 1.85 -15.49 -8.57
CA PRO A 12 0.54 -15.50 -7.94
C PRO A 12 -0.10 -16.87 -8.15
N ALA A 13 0.25 -17.55 -9.24
CA ALA A 13 -0.11 -18.92 -9.55
C ALA A 13 0.42 -19.89 -8.49
N LEU A 14 1.70 -19.79 -8.12
CA LEU A 14 2.29 -20.69 -7.12
C LEU A 14 1.64 -20.48 -5.75
N THR A 15 1.47 -19.22 -5.34
CA THR A 15 0.76 -18.90 -4.10
C THR A 15 -0.66 -19.45 -4.12
N LEU A 16 -1.42 -19.20 -5.18
CA LEU A 16 -2.79 -19.70 -5.30
C LEU A 16 -2.85 -21.23 -5.28
N SER A 17 -1.94 -21.91 -5.98
CA SER A 17 -1.85 -23.38 -5.97
C SER A 17 -1.59 -23.92 -4.57
N ILE A 18 -0.66 -23.33 -3.81
CA ILE A 18 -0.39 -23.74 -2.41
C ILE A 18 -1.63 -23.50 -1.53
N LEU A 19 -2.30 -22.36 -1.69
CA LEU A 19 -3.52 -22.05 -0.91
C LEU A 19 -4.67 -23.02 -1.22
N GLN A 20 -4.77 -23.46 -2.47
CA GLN A 20 -5.75 -24.47 -2.91
C GLN A 20 -5.41 -25.86 -2.37
N GLU A 21 -4.14 -26.27 -2.41
CA GLU A 21 -3.67 -27.53 -1.83
C GLU A 21 -3.92 -27.61 -0.32
N LEU A 22 -3.74 -26.49 0.38
CA LEU A 22 -4.03 -26.36 1.81
C LEU A 22 -5.53 -26.23 2.12
N GLY A 23 -6.38 -26.03 1.09
CA GLY A 23 -7.83 -25.86 1.26
C GLY A 23 -8.25 -24.58 1.99
N VAL A 24 -7.37 -23.56 2.06
CA VAL A 24 -7.60 -22.29 2.79
C VAL A 24 -7.76 -21.08 1.86
N ALA A 25 -7.69 -21.27 0.55
CA ALA A 25 -7.75 -20.18 -0.43
C ALA A 25 -9.00 -19.33 -0.27
N THR A 26 -10.16 -19.97 -0.12
CA THR A 26 -11.47 -19.30 -0.01
C THR A 26 -11.56 -18.45 1.26
N GLU A 27 -11.07 -18.98 2.38
CA GLU A 27 -11.05 -18.32 3.68
C GLU A 27 -10.15 -17.08 3.65
N ILE A 28 -8.95 -17.21 3.05
CA ILE A 28 -8.03 -16.08 2.90
C ILE A 28 -8.64 -15.00 2.02
N PHE A 29 -9.23 -15.36 0.87
CA PHE A 29 -9.90 -14.38 0.01
C PHE A 29 -11.04 -13.68 0.74
N ASN A 30 -11.89 -14.44 1.44
CA ASN A 30 -13.00 -13.86 2.20
C ASN A 30 -12.51 -12.90 3.28
N LEU A 31 -11.50 -13.28 4.06
CA LEU A 31 -10.91 -12.42 5.09
C LEU A 31 -10.30 -11.16 4.46
N TRP A 32 -9.57 -11.31 3.36
CA TRP A 32 -8.94 -10.18 2.68
C TRP A 32 -9.98 -9.19 2.14
N PHE A 33 -11.07 -9.69 1.52
CA PHE A 33 -12.18 -8.83 1.08
C PHE A 33 -12.90 -8.18 2.25
N GLN A 34 -13.09 -8.89 3.37
CA GLN A 34 -13.65 -8.31 4.59
C GLN A 34 -12.75 -7.16 5.08
N MET A 35 -11.44 -7.36 5.14
CA MET A 35 -10.49 -6.32 5.57
C MET A 35 -10.53 -5.09 4.64
N LEU A 36 -10.66 -5.29 3.32
CA LEU A 36 -10.77 -4.22 2.32
C LEU A 36 -12.05 -3.39 2.47
N GLN A 37 -13.17 -4.04 2.84
CA GLN A 37 -14.48 -3.40 3.02
C GLN A 37 -14.68 -2.86 4.44
N GLN A 38 -13.82 -3.22 5.39
CA GLN A 38 -14.00 -2.88 6.79
C GLN A 38 -13.80 -1.38 7.02
N VAL A 39 -14.90 -0.72 7.35
CA VAL A 39 -14.97 0.70 7.74
C VAL A 39 -15.41 0.81 9.19
N LYS A 40 -14.80 1.72 9.94
CA LYS A 40 -15.27 2.06 11.29
C LYS A 40 -16.61 2.79 11.19
N ARG A 41 -17.34 2.85 12.31
CA ARG A 41 -18.55 3.69 12.43
C ARG A 41 -18.31 5.18 12.12
N SER A 42 -17.06 5.63 12.22
CA SER A 42 -16.64 6.99 11.84
C SER A 42 -16.48 7.19 10.32
N GLY A 43 -16.74 6.17 9.49
CA GLY A 43 -16.46 6.20 8.05
C GLY A 43 -14.99 5.98 7.69
N VAL A 44 -14.08 6.06 8.66
CA VAL A 44 -12.65 5.84 8.46
C VAL A 44 -12.36 4.34 8.33
N ARG A 45 -11.63 3.96 7.28
CA ARG A 45 -11.22 2.56 7.06
C ARG A 45 -10.31 2.06 8.18
N THR A 46 -10.52 0.79 8.57
CA THR A 46 -9.66 0.14 9.58
C THR A 46 -8.35 -0.34 8.99
N ASN A 47 -8.37 -0.82 7.75
CA ASN A 47 -7.24 -1.42 7.05
C ASN A 47 -6.83 -0.56 5.85
N PHE A 48 -5.60 -0.76 5.35
CA PHE A 48 -5.06 -0.08 4.16
C PHE A 48 -5.11 1.46 4.23
N ARG A 49 -4.71 2.03 5.37
CA ARG A 49 -4.70 3.49 5.59
C ARG A 49 -3.53 4.19 4.91
N ARG A 50 -2.36 3.56 4.88
CA ARG A 50 -1.16 4.14 4.27
C ARG A 50 -1.21 3.99 2.76
N GLU A 51 -0.63 4.95 2.06
CA GLU A 51 -0.53 4.93 0.60
C GLU A 51 0.18 3.66 0.11
N HIS A 52 1.30 3.31 0.75
CA HIS A 52 2.07 2.11 0.43
C HIS A 52 1.25 0.82 0.55
N ASP A 53 0.46 0.66 1.62
CA ASP A 53 -0.37 -0.54 1.82
C ASP A 53 -1.41 -0.69 0.70
N LYS A 54 -1.99 0.43 0.24
CA LYS A 54 -2.90 0.45 -0.90
C LYS A 54 -2.17 0.05 -2.19
N LYS A 55 -0.97 0.59 -2.43
CA LYS A 55 -0.14 0.22 -3.60
C LYS A 55 0.18 -1.27 -3.64
N VAL A 56 0.69 -1.82 -2.54
CA VAL A 56 1.02 -3.26 -2.43
C VAL A 56 -0.23 -4.12 -2.66
N CYS A 57 -1.36 -3.74 -2.06
CA CYS A 57 -2.61 -4.47 -2.21
C CYS A 57 -3.18 -4.37 -3.65
N CYS A 58 -3.12 -3.21 -4.29
CA CYS A 58 -3.48 -3.04 -5.71
C CYS A 58 -2.64 -3.93 -6.62
N LEU A 59 -1.32 -3.98 -6.40
CA LEU A 59 -0.41 -4.83 -7.16
C LEU A 59 -0.71 -6.31 -6.93
N GLY A 60 -1.01 -6.71 -5.69
CA GLY A 60 -1.42 -8.08 -5.35
C GLY A 60 -2.73 -8.50 -6.02
N LEU A 61 -3.76 -7.65 -6.00
CA LEU A 61 -5.02 -7.96 -6.67
C LEU A 61 -4.87 -7.94 -8.20
N THR A 62 -4.09 -7.02 -8.75
CA THR A 62 -3.81 -6.94 -10.20
C THR A 62 -3.01 -8.14 -10.67
N SER A 63 -2.10 -8.66 -9.85
CA SER A 63 -1.34 -9.85 -10.21
C SER A 63 -2.21 -11.12 -10.25
N LEU A 64 -3.25 -11.17 -9.42
CA LEU A 64 -4.28 -12.22 -9.49
C LEU A 64 -5.17 -12.10 -10.73
N LEU A 65 -5.46 -10.88 -11.20
CA LEU A 65 -6.20 -10.67 -12.45
C LEU A 65 -5.43 -11.13 -13.70
N ALA A 66 -4.09 -11.22 -13.62
CA ALA A 66 -3.26 -11.75 -14.70
C ALA A 66 -3.27 -13.30 -14.76
N LEU A 67 -3.87 -13.98 -13.79
CA LEU A 67 -4.01 -15.44 -13.79
C LEU A 67 -5.14 -15.89 -14.72
N PRO A 68 -5.03 -17.07 -15.35
CA PRO A 68 -6.11 -17.65 -16.12
C PRO A 68 -7.31 -17.95 -15.21
N VAL A 69 -8.51 -17.63 -15.70
CA VAL A 69 -9.78 -17.71 -14.94
C VAL A 69 -10.09 -19.11 -14.42
N ASP A 70 -9.55 -20.15 -15.06
CA ASP A 70 -9.72 -21.55 -14.65
C ASP A 70 -9.10 -21.86 -13.27
N GLN A 71 -8.15 -21.03 -12.81
CA GLN A 71 -7.48 -21.20 -11.51
C GLN A 71 -8.22 -20.50 -10.39
N LEU A 72 -9.16 -19.61 -10.68
CA LEU A 72 -9.85 -18.82 -9.66
C LEU A 72 -11.21 -19.44 -9.34
N PRO A 73 -11.63 -19.44 -8.06
CA PRO A 73 -13.02 -19.76 -7.71
C PRO A 73 -13.96 -18.82 -8.48
N GLY A 74 -15.04 -19.34 -9.07
CA GLY A 74 -15.86 -18.58 -10.05
C GLY A 74 -16.28 -17.17 -9.60
N GLU A 75 -16.83 -17.05 -8.39
CA GLU A 75 -17.24 -15.74 -7.83
C GLU A 75 -16.05 -14.88 -7.33
N ALA A 76 -14.86 -15.45 -7.20
CA ALA A 76 -13.70 -14.71 -6.70
C ALA A 76 -13.20 -13.70 -7.73
N LEU A 77 -13.23 -14.00 -9.03
CA LEU A 77 -12.73 -13.08 -10.05
C LEU A 77 -13.49 -11.74 -10.05
N GLU A 78 -14.83 -11.78 -10.01
CA GLU A 78 -15.66 -10.59 -9.95
C GLU A 78 -15.39 -9.78 -8.67
N ARG A 79 -15.23 -10.47 -7.54
CA ARG A 79 -14.92 -9.84 -6.24
C ARG A 79 -13.52 -9.22 -6.24
N ILE A 80 -12.52 -9.88 -6.83
CA ILE A 80 -11.16 -9.34 -7.02
C ILE A 80 -11.23 -8.09 -7.89
N PHE A 81 -11.89 -8.18 -9.05
CA PHE A 81 -11.99 -7.07 -9.99
C PHE A 81 -12.65 -5.83 -9.36
N ARG A 82 -13.79 -6.03 -8.68
CA ARG A 82 -14.49 -4.96 -7.97
C ARG A 82 -13.64 -4.36 -6.85
N ALA A 83 -12.97 -5.21 -6.06
CA ALA A 83 -12.09 -4.75 -4.99
C ALA A 83 -10.89 -3.96 -5.51
N THR A 84 -10.30 -4.35 -6.64
CA THR A 84 -9.21 -3.62 -7.30
C THR A 84 -9.67 -2.23 -7.73
N LEU A 85 -10.84 -2.12 -8.37
CA LEU A 85 -11.39 -0.83 -8.78
C LEU A 85 -11.70 0.07 -7.57
N ASP A 86 -12.36 -0.48 -6.55
CA ASP A 86 -12.67 0.27 -5.33
C ASP A 86 -11.37 0.78 -4.67
N LEU A 87 -10.31 -0.03 -4.62
CA LEU A 87 -9.03 0.36 -4.03
C LEU A 87 -8.28 1.41 -4.87
N LEU A 88 -8.33 1.30 -6.21
CA LEU A 88 -7.72 2.28 -7.12
C LEU A 88 -8.40 3.65 -7.02
N VAL A 89 -9.73 3.70 -6.90
CA VAL A 89 -10.46 4.95 -6.68
C VAL A 89 -9.97 5.62 -5.40
N GLN A 90 -9.88 4.87 -4.29
CA GLN A 90 -9.39 5.41 -3.02
C GLN A 90 -7.93 5.87 -3.05
N TYR A 91 -7.10 5.18 -3.84
CA TYR A 91 -5.71 5.57 -4.00
C TYR A 91 -5.61 6.89 -4.78
N LYS A 92 -6.39 7.02 -5.86
CA LYS A 92 -6.48 8.25 -6.64
C LYS A 92 -7.05 9.41 -5.81
N ASP A 93 -8.08 9.17 -5.00
CA ASP A 93 -8.65 10.21 -4.13
C ASP A 93 -7.61 10.65 -3.08
N GLN A 94 -6.84 9.72 -2.49
CA GLN A 94 -5.75 10.06 -1.57
C GLN A 94 -4.63 10.88 -2.24
N LEU A 95 -4.30 10.60 -3.50
CA LEU A 95 -3.33 11.40 -4.25
C LEU A 95 -3.85 12.80 -4.58
N ALA A 96 -5.15 12.94 -4.85
CA ALA A 96 -5.77 14.23 -5.10
C ALA A 96 -5.73 15.11 -3.85
N GLU A 97 -6.08 14.57 -2.68
CA GLU A 97 -5.99 15.29 -1.40
C GLU A 97 -4.54 15.71 -1.09
N ALA A 98 -3.56 14.83 -1.32
CA ALA A 98 -2.15 15.16 -1.12
C ALA A 98 -1.65 16.27 -2.07
N ALA A 99 -2.12 16.27 -3.33
CA ALA A 99 -1.79 17.31 -4.29
C ALA A 99 -2.49 18.65 -3.98
N GLU A 100 -3.69 18.62 -3.41
CA GLU A 100 -4.39 19.82 -2.95
C GLU A 100 -3.74 20.41 -1.69
N GLU A 101 -3.34 19.58 -0.71
CA GLU A 101 -2.56 20.04 0.45
C GLU A 101 -1.25 20.72 0.03
N GLU A 102 -0.52 20.13 -0.93
CA GLU A 102 0.72 20.71 -1.46
C GLU A 102 0.48 22.02 -2.26
N ALA A 103 -0.70 22.20 -2.85
CA ALA A 103 -1.05 23.44 -3.55
C ALA A 103 -1.45 24.58 -2.57
N VAL A 104 -2.08 24.25 -1.44
CA VAL A 104 -2.46 25.24 -0.41
C VAL A 104 -1.22 25.77 0.32
N ASP A 105 -0.21 24.93 0.57
CA ASP A 105 1.06 25.36 1.19
C ASP A 105 1.88 26.31 0.29
N LEU A 106 1.65 26.31 -1.03
CA LEU A 106 2.30 27.23 -1.98
C LEU A 106 1.54 28.56 -2.17
N ASP A 107 0.23 28.59 -1.88
CA ASP A 107 -0.62 29.77 -2.04
C ASP A 107 -0.74 30.62 -0.75
N ASP A 108 -0.25 30.11 0.40
CA ASP A 108 -0.19 30.85 1.69
C ASP A 108 1.17 31.54 1.94
N MET A 109 1.94 31.82 0.88
CA MET A 109 3.21 32.57 0.94
C MET A 109 3.23 33.85 0.10
N ASP A 110 2.08 34.38 -0.35
CA ASP A 110 2.01 35.69 -1.01
C ASP A 110 1.46 36.76 -0.04
N GLY A 111 2.26 37.10 0.99
CA GLY A 111 1.72 37.84 2.13
C GLY A 111 2.66 38.60 3.05
N PHE A 112 3.92 38.90 2.71
CA PHE A 112 4.58 40.09 3.28
C PHE A 112 5.84 40.50 2.50
N GLN A 113 5.76 41.65 1.82
CA GLN A 113 6.94 42.44 1.48
C GLN A 113 7.45 43.11 2.76
N THR A 114 8.65 42.76 3.21
CA THR A 114 9.51 43.70 3.94
C THR A 114 10.92 43.55 3.40
N ASP A 115 11.32 44.62 2.72
CA ASP A 115 12.68 44.88 2.30
C ASP A 115 13.57 45.12 3.53
N ASP A 116 14.82 44.71 3.38
CA ASP A 116 16.05 45.24 3.99
C ASP A 116 16.70 44.58 5.22
N ASP A 117 17.97 44.23 4.96
CA ASP A 117 19.15 44.05 5.82
C ASP A 117 19.36 42.81 6.72
N GLY A 118 20.04 41.82 6.13
CA GLY A 118 21.45 41.51 6.47
C GLY A 118 21.77 40.77 7.77
N ASP A 119 22.13 39.48 7.67
CA ASP A 119 23.37 38.93 8.27
C ASP A 119 23.62 37.50 7.74
N GLY A 120 24.86 37.23 7.37
CA GLY A 120 25.28 35.94 6.83
C GLY A 120 25.46 34.90 7.94
N SER A 121 24.89 33.72 7.77
CA SER A 121 25.42 32.54 8.45
C SER A 121 25.21 31.29 7.60
N ASP A 122 26.27 30.98 6.87
CA ASP A 122 26.60 29.67 6.35
C ASP A 122 26.50 28.61 7.46
N LYS A 123 25.55 27.67 7.33
CA LYS A 123 25.52 26.40 8.05
C LYS A 123 25.05 25.29 7.12
N GLU A 124 26.01 24.83 6.32
CA GLU A 124 26.52 23.45 6.42
C GLU A 124 25.46 22.34 6.53
N MET A 125 25.18 21.76 5.36
CA MET A 125 25.00 20.33 5.07
C MET A 125 24.75 19.37 6.24
N GLY A 126 23.60 18.68 6.15
CA GLY A 126 23.50 17.25 6.44
C GLY A 126 23.31 16.85 7.90
N VAL A 127 22.15 16.27 8.20
CA VAL A 127 22.04 14.86 8.62
C VAL A 127 20.58 14.46 8.45
N ASP A 128 20.42 13.52 7.54
CA ASP A 128 19.27 12.65 7.39
C ASP A 128 19.13 11.83 8.69
N ALA A 129 18.01 11.96 9.36
CA ALA A 129 17.64 11.07 10.45
C ALA A 129 16.23 10.56 10.17
N GLU A 130 16.15 9.62 9.23
CA GLU A 130 15.22 8.50 9.34
C GLU A 130 15.26 7.96 10.77
N ASP A 131 14.28 8.31 11.59
CA ASP A 131 13.97 7.55 12.80
C ASP A 131 12.96 6.46 12.43
N GLY A 132 13.50 5.48 11.72
CA GLY A 132 12.85 4.23 11.38
C GLY A 132 12.92 3.24 12.55
N ASP A 133 11.76 2.96 13.13
CA ASP A 133 11.34 1.62 13.59
C ASP A 133 12.37 0.74 14.35
N GLU A 134 12.99 1.25 15.42
CA GLU A 134 13.82 0.45 16.33
C GLU A 134 13.01 -0.20 17.48
N ALA A 135 11.67 -0.12 17.45
CA ALA A 135 10.83 -0.64 18.53
C ALA A 135 10.47 -2.14 18.36
N ASP A 136 10.46 -2.65 17.13
CA ASP A 136 10.05 -4.03 16.85
C ASP A 136 11.23 -5.00 16.65
N SER A 137 12.43 -4.49 16.34
CA SER A 137 13.69 -5.28 16.31
C SER A 137 14.07 -5.84 17.69
N ILE A 138 13.90 -5.05 18.76
CA ILE A 138 14.23 -5.46 20.13
C ILE A 138 13.32 -6.59 20.65
N LYS A 139 12.03 -6.60 20.26
CA LYS A 139 11.09 -7.66 20.65
C LYS A 139 11.41 -8.98 19.96
N LEU A 140 11.83 -8.95 18.68
CA LEU A 140 12.19 -10.14 17.92
C LEU A 140 13.46 -10.81 18.47
N HIS A 141 14.48 -10.03 18.84
CA HIS A 141 15.70 -10.58 19.46
C HIS A 141 15.44 -11.25 20.82
N ARG A 142 14.49 -10.73 21.61
CA ARG A 142 14.17 -11.30 22.93
C ARG A 142 13.40 -12.62 22.83
N LEU A 143 12.62 -12.82 21.77
CA LEU A 143 11.93 -14.09 21.50
C LEU A 143 12.88 -15.17 20.98
N ALA A 144 13.88 -14.80 20.18
CA ALA A 144 14.88 -15.74 19.66
C ALA A 144 15.82 -16.30 20.74
N ALA A 145 16.03 -15.58 21.84
CA ALA A 145 16.87 -16.03 22.97
C ALA A 145 16.14 -16.92 23.99
N GLN A 146 14.85 -17.19 23.81
CA GLN A 146 14.05 -18.11 24.64
C GLN A 146 13.82 -19.50 23.99
N LEU A 147 14.55 -19.79 22.90
CA LEU A 147 14.65 -21.12 22.29
C LEU A 147 15.93 -21.82 22.73
#